data_AF-A0A6G2HJ66-F1
#
_entry.id   AF-A0A6G2HJ66-F1
#
_cell.length_a   1.000
_cell.length_b   1.000
_cell.length_c   1.000
_cell.angle_alpha   90.00
_cell.angle_beta   90.00
_cell.angle_gamma   90.00
#
_symmetry.space_group_name_H-M   'P 1'
#
loop_
_entity.id
_entity.type
_entity.pdbx_description
1 polymer ?
#
loop_
_entity_poly.entity_id
_entity_poly.type
_entity_poly.pdbx_seq_one_letter_code
_entity_poly.pdbx_strand_id
1 'polypeptide(L)'
;MYDPLAIALAAIATLAVVLVSSLKGTGWEPTADISDEVLEKRAAAVPETDFPEPGNRAIGGGGGGGAIPAGGDGEGGELEEGGAASAGPADIPEDEVEYFEVEFLKEGETIELANNETILDQGEEHGWDLPYACRQGQCVSCAGHITDGPSEDYIEHDNQQMLDDSELDDGYTLTCVAYPRDSFSIETGEAP
;
A
#
# COMPACT_ATOMS: atom_id res chain seq x y z
N MET A 1 51.35 -31.76 51.89
CA MET A 1 52.18 -30.55 51.70
C MET A 1 51.87 -30.03 50.32
N TYR A 2 51.38 -28.80 50.19
CA TYR A 2 51.06 -28.23 48.89
C TYR A 2 52.35 -27.79 48.19
N ASP A 3 52.42 -27.97 46.88
CA ASP A 3 53.54 -27.51 46.07
C ASP A 3 53.48 -25.97 45.96
N PRO A 4 54.47 -25.24 46.48
CA PRO A 4 54.48 -23.77 46.43
C PRO A 4 54.48 -23.24 44.99
N LEU A 5 55.01 -24.01 44.03
CA LEU A 5 55.00 -23.65 42.61
C LEU A 5 53.57 -23.68 42.04
N ALA A 6 52.77 -24.69 42.41
CA ALA A 6 51.40 -24.83 41.96
C ALA A 6 50.51 -23.69 42.47
N ILE A 7 50.71 -23.25 43.71
CA ILE A 7 49.97 -22.11 44.31
C ILE A 7 50.36 -20.80 43.60
N ALA A 8 51.65 -20.58 43.34
CA ALA A 8 52.12 -19.39 42.65
C ALA A 8 51.56 -19.29 41.23
N LEU A 9 51.56 -20.40 40.48
CA LEU A 9 50.99 -20.45 39.13
C LEU A 9 49.48 -20.18 39.13
N ALA A 10 48.74 -20.74 40.10
CA ALA A 10 47.31 -20.47 40.24
C ALA A 10 47.02 -19.00 40.54
N ALA A 11 47.80 -18.36 41.42
CA ALA A 11 47.65 -16.94 41.73
C ALA A 11 47.94 -16.05 40.52
N ILE A 12 48.99 -16.36 39.74
CA ILE A 12 49.33 -15.63 38.51
C ILE A 12 48.23 -15.79 37.46
N ALA A 13 47.73 -17.01 37.25
CA ALA A 13 46.65 -17.27 36.30
C ALA A 13 45.37 -16.49 36.68
N THR A 14 45.02 -16.48 37.97
CA THR A 14 43.85 -15.76 38.47
C THR A 14 44.00 -14.24 38.28
N LEU A 15 45.18 -13.69 38.59
CA LEU A 15 45.49 -12.27 38.36
C LEU A 15 45.46 -11.92 36.87
N ALA A 16 45.96 -12.79 35.99
CA ALA A 16 45.92 -12.58 34.55
C ALA A 16 44.47 -12.56 34.03
N VAL A 17 43.61 -13.47 34.49
CA VAL A 17 42.18 -13.48 34.13
C VAL A 17 41.48 -12.20 34.62
N VAL A 18 41.74 -11.78 35.86
CA VAL A 18 41.19 -10.53 36.40
C VAL A 18 41.68 -9.32 35.61
N LEU A 19 42.97 -9.27 35.26
CA LEU A 19 43.55 -8.20 34.45
C LEU A 19 42.88 -8.13 33.08
N VAL A 20 42.80 -9.26 32.36
CA VAL A 20 42.18 -9.34 31.02
C VAL A 20 40.70 -8.97 31.08
N SER A 21 39.98 -9.43 32.10
CA SER A 21 38.56 -9.08 32.29
C SER A 21 38.35 -7.62 32.70
N SER A 22 39.34 -6.97 33.33
CA SER A 22 39.27 -5.57 33.74
C SER A 22 39.63 -4.60 32.61
N LEU A 23 40.27 -5.10 31.55
CA LEU A 23 40.39 -4.39 30.27
C LEU A 23 39.02 -4.35 29.61
N LYS A 24 38.17 -3.41 30.05
CA LYS A 24 36.93 -3.05 29.37
C LYS A 24 37.27 -2.78 27.91
N GLY A 25 36.74 -3.59 27.01
CA GLY A 25 36.94 -3.47 25.57
C GLY A 25 36.61 -2.04 25.11
N THR A 26 37.27 -1.61 24.04
CA THR A 26 36.89 -0.41 23.31
C THR A 26 35.42 -0.59 22.89
N GLY A 27 34.53 0.17 23.52
CA GLY A 27 33.11 0.11 23.24
C GLY A 27 32.86 0.40 21.76
N TRP A 28 31.80 -0.17 21.21
CA TRP A 28 31.30 0.24 19.91
C TRP A 28 30.67 1.62 20.07
N GLU A 29 31.24 2.62 19.41
CA GLU A 29 30.61 3.92 19.28
C GLU A 29 29.67 3.87 18.06
N PRO A 30 28.40 4.30 18.21
CA PRO A 30 27.54 4.49 17.05
C PRO A 30 28.22 5.41 16.05
N THR A 31 28.10 5.07 14.76
CA THR A 31 28.53 5.99 13.71
C THR A 31 27.87 7.35 13.92
N ALA A 32 28.60 8.43 13.65
CA ALA A 32 28.06 9.78 13.76
C ALA A 32 26.73 9.89 12.98
N ASP A 33 25.77 10.60 13.56
CA ASP A 33 24.52 10.91 12.88
C ASP A 33 24.81 11.84 11.69
N ILE A 34 24.65 11.32 10.48
CA ILE A 34 24.90 12.04 9.23
C ILE A 34 23.63 12.67 8.65
N SER A 35 22.51 12.65 9.38
CA SER A 35 21.22 13.11 8.86
C SER A 35 21.29 14.56 8.38
N ASP A 36 21.92 15.44 9.16
CA ASP A 36 22.10 16.85 8.81
C ASP A 36 22.95 17.01 7.55
N GLU A 37 24.09 16.31 7.47
CA GLU A 37 24.99 16.36 6.31
C GLU A 37 24.29 15.86 5.02
N VAL A 38 23.49 14.80 5.12
CA VAL A 38 22.73 14.26 3.99
C VAL A 38 21.62 15.21 3.56
N LEU A 39 20.91 15.83 4.50
CA LEU A 39 19.87 16.82 4.20
C LEU A 39 20.45 18.06 3.53
N GLU A 40 21.55 18.61 4.04
CA GLU A 40 22.23 19.76 3.43
C GLU A 40 22.74 19.44 2.02
N LYS A 41 23.33 18.26 1.82
CA LYS A 41 23.82 17.83 0.52
C LYS A 41 22.69 17.63 -0.50
N ARG A 42 21.53 17.14 -0.06
CA ARG A 42 20.31 17.03 -0.90
C ARG A 42 19.73 18.40 -1.20
N ALA A 43 19.63 19.28 -0.21
CA ALA A 43 19.16 20.65 -0.39
C ALA A 43 20.04 21.42 -1.39
N ALA A 44 21.36 21.29 -1.30
CA ALA A 44 22.30 21.94 -2.22
C ALA A 44 22.27 21.36 -3.65
N ALA A 45 21.79 20.12 -3.83
CA ALA A 45 21.66 19.50 -5.14
C ALA A 45 20.35 19.89 -5.86
N VAL A 46 19.38 20.44 -5.13
CA VAL A 46 18.15 20.97 -5.73
C VAL A 46 18.42 22.42 -6.13
N PRO A 47 18.38 22.76 -7.43
CA PRO A 47 18.46 24.16 -7.83
C PRO A 47 17.29 24.89 -7.17
N GLU A 48 17.53 26.10 -6.63
CA GLU A 48 16.44 26.99 -6.23
C GLU A 48 15.65 27.31 -7.50
N THR A 49 14.63 26.52 -7.77
CA THR A 49 13.72 26.80 -8.86
C THR A 49 12.93 28.02 -8.42
N ASP A 50 12.90 29.04 -9.26
CA ASP A 50 11.82 30.04 -9.28
C ASP A 50 10.51 29.31 -9.64
N PHE A 51 10.06 28.40 -8.78
CA PHE A 51 8.72 27.87 -8.80
C PHE A 51 7.88 29.01 -8.23
N PRO A 52 7.14 29.77 -9.06
CA PRO A 52 6.26 30.80 -8.54
C PRO A 52 5.36 30.11 -7.53
N GLU A 53 5.35 30.62 -6.30
CA GLU A 53 4.53 30.07 -5.22
C GLU A 53 3.15 29.81 -5.82
N PRO A 54 2.67 28.55 -5.87
CA PRO A 54 1.39 28.25 -6.45
C PRO A 54 0.41 28.99 -5.56
N GLY A 55 -0.09 30.11 -6.10
CA GLY A 55 -0.91 31.06 -5.38
C GLY A 55 -1.91 30.26 -4.58
N ASN A 56 -1.85 30.45 -3.26
CA ASN A 56 -2.69 29.78 -2.29
C ASN A 56 -4.07 29.55 -2.92
N ARG A 57 -4.49 28.28 -3.03
CA ARG A 57 -5.89 27.90 -3.32
C ARG A 57 -6.82 28.31 -2.16
N ALA A 58 -6.43 29.30 -1.37
CA ALA A 58 -7.26 30.00 -0.41
C ALA A 58 -7.87 31.21 -1.14
N ILE A 59 -9.07 30.98 -1.67
CA ILE A 59 -10.19 31.93 -1.76
C ILE A 59 -9.80 33.38 -2.10
N GLY A 60 -10.00 33.74 -3.37
CA GLY A 60 -10.39 35.10 -3.79
C GLY A 60 -9.27 36.14 -3.85
N GLY A 61 -8.85 36.48 -5.07
CA GLY A 61 -8.05 37.69 -5.30
C GLY A 61 -7.24 37.58 -6.57
N GLY A 62 -7.79 38.06 -7.68
CA GLY A 62 -7.17 37.99 -9.00
C GLY A 62 -5.83 38.74 -9.10
N GLY A 63 -4.97 38.29 -10.02
CA GLY A 63 -3.78 39.02 -10.40
C GLY A 63 -2.75 38.21 -11.19
N GLY A 64 -2.97 38.04 -12.49
CA GLY A 64 -1.90 38.03 -13.49
C GLY A 64 -1.06 36.77 -13.63
N GLY A 65 -1.65 35.66 -14.05
CA GLY A 65 -0.91 34.58 -14.70
C GLY A 65 -0.35 35.05 -16.04
N GLY A 66 0.98 34.97 -16.21
CA GLY A 66 1.62 35.09 -17.51
C GLY A 66 1.21 33.90 -18.38
N ALA A 67 0.26 34.14 -19.28
CA ALA A 67 -0.25 33.13 -20.20
C ALA A 67 0.75 32.88 -21.35
N ILE A 68 0.93 31.59 -21.65
CA ILE A 68 1.41 31.09 -22.95
C ILE A 68 0.39 31.56 -24.02
N PRO A 69 0.81 32.14 -25.16
CA PRO A 69 -0.14 32.65 -26.13
C PRO A 69 -0.69 31.50 -26.98
N ALA A 70 -1.92 31.09 -26.70
CA ALA A 70 -2.75 30.35 -27.65
C ALA A 70 -3.99 31.21 -27.92
N GLY A 71 -4.01 31.82 -29.11
CA GLY A 71 -5.15 32.60 -29.59
C GLY A 71 -6.36 31.70 -29.85
N GLY A 72 -7.54 32.25 -29.56
CA GLY A 72 -8.82 31.63 -29.85
C GLY A 72 -9.87 32.11 -28.85
N ASP A 73 -10.60 33.15 -29.22
CA ASP A 73 -11.79 33.66 -28.54
C ASP A 73 -12.74 32.51 -28.18
N GLY A 74 -12.94 32.33 -26.88
CA GLY A 74 -13.90 31.38 -26.31
C GLY A 74 -14.57 32.05 -25.12
N GLU A 75 -15.80 32.49 -25.35
CA GLU A 75 -16.71 33.07 -24.36
C GLU A 75 -16.78 32.21 -23.09
N GLY A 76 -16.88 32.86 -21.94
CA GLY A 76 -16.92 32.21 -20.63
C GLY A 76 -18.07 31.21 -20.54
N GLY A 77 -17.73 29.93 -20.65
CA GLY A 77 -18.57 28.83 -20.21
C GLY A 77 -18.49 28.75 -18.70
N GLU A 78 -19.60 29.06 -18.06
CA GLU A 78 -19.90 28.67 -16.69
C GLU A 78 -19.58 27.17 -16.57
N LEU A 79 -18.70 26.80 -15.65
CA LEU A 79 -18.48 25.39 -15.35
C LEU A 79 -19.78 24.89 -14.71
N GLU A 80 -20.66 24.34 -15.55
CA GLU A 80 -21.74 23.49 -15.11
C GLU A 80 -21.12 22.40 -14.23
N GLU A 81 -21.56 22.31 -12.98
CA GLU A 81 -21.39 21.13 -12.14
C GLU A 81 -22.10 19.96 -12.81
N GLY A 82 -21.43 19.37 -13.80
CA GLY A 82 -21.87 18.23 -14.58
C GLY A 82 -20.76 17.22 -14.69
N GLY A 83 -20.03 16.99 -13.59
CA GLY A 83 -19.20 15.81 -13.45
C GLY A 83 -20.11 14.65 -13.13
N ALA A 84 -20.64 13.98 -14.16
CA ALA A 84 -20.93 12.57 -14.00
C ALA A 84 -19.60 11.90 -13.67
N ALA A 85 -19.33 11.72 -12.36
CA ALA A 85 -18.50 10.59 -11.94
C ALA A 85 -19.06 9.40 -12.71
N SER A 86 -18.19 8.65 -13.38
CA SER A 86 -18.57 7.37 -13.99
C SER A 86 -19.39 6.63 -12.95
N ALA A 87 -20.65 6.36 -13.24
CA ALA A 87 -21.54 5.60 -12.34
C ALA A 87 -20.91 4.22 -12.17
N GLY A 88 -20.10 4.09 -11.13
CA GLY A 88 -19.40 2.85 -10.81
C GLY A 88 -20.34 1.92 -10.05
N PRO A 89 -19.94 0.67 -9.83
CA PRO A 89 -20.71 -0.26 -9.00
C PRO A 89 -21.05 0.31 -7.61
N ALA A 90 -20.19 1.18 -7.06
CA ALA A 90 -20.41 1.84 -5.78
C ALA A 90 -21.58 2.84 -5.75
N ASP A 91 -22.07 3.30 -6.91
CA ASP A 91 -23.17 4.30 -7.00
C ASP A 91 -24.56 3.65 -7.11
N ILE A 92 -24.66 2.31 -7.06
CA ILE A 92 -25.93 1.59 -7.10
C ILE A 92 -26.77 1.99 -5.87
N PRO A 93 -28.03 2.43 -6.04
CA PRO A 93 -28.88 2.83 -4.93
C PRO A 93 -29.27 1.62 -4.08
N GLU A 94 -29.44 1.82 -2.77
CA GLU A 94 -29.69 0.75 -1.79
C GLU A 94 -30.93 -0.12 -2.12
N ASP A 95 -31.91 0.41 -2.84
CA ASP A 95 -33.11 -0.33 -3.26
C ASP A 95 -32.91 -1.21 -4.52
N GLU A 96 -31.76 -1.10 -5.18
CA GLU A 96 -31.37 -1.90 -6.36
C GLU A 96 -30.16 -2.81 -6.10
N VAL A 97 -29.64 -2.87 -4.87
CA VAL A 97 -28.52 -3.74 -4.50
C VAL A 97 -28.94 -5.21 -4.62
N GLU A 98 -28.14 -5.97 -5.37
CA GLU A 98 -28.26 -7.41 -5.50
C GLU A 98 -27.20 -8.10 -4.65
N TYR A 99 -27.55 -9.29 -4.14
CA TYR A 99 -26.67 -10.09 -3.30
C TYR A 99 -26.32 -11.39 -4.03
N PHE A 100 -25.05 -11.78 -3.95
CA PHE A 100 -24.52 -12.99 -4.57
C PHE A 100 -23.84 -13.88 -3.51
N GLU A 101 -24.00 -15.20 -3.61
CA GLU A 101 -23.36 -16.14 -2.70
C GLU A 101 -21.91 -16.37 -3.14
N VAL A 102 -20.95 -16.04 -2.29
CA VAL A 102 -19.52 -16.21 -2.57
C VAL A 102 -18.88 -17.11 -1.52
N GLU A 103 -18.26 -18.19 -1.96
CA GLU A 103 -17.53 -19.14 -1.10
C GLU A 103 -16.06 -18.73 -0.97
N PHE A 104 -15.63 -18.46 0.26
CA PHE A 104 -14.25 -18.15 0.60
C PHE A 104 -13.53 -19.44 1.00
N LEU A 105 -12.74 -20.00 0.09
CA LEU A 105 -12.20 -21.35 0.23
C LEU A 105 -11.15 -21.49 1.36
N LYS A 106 -10.43 -20.42 1.69
CA LYS A 106 -9.42 -20.43 2.77
C LYS A 106 -10.05 -20.31 4.15
N GLU A 107 -11.15 -19.58 4.24
CA GLU A 107 -11.95 -19.39 5.43
C GLU A 107 -12.93 -20.57 5.64
N GLY A 108 -13.31 -21.25 4.56
CA GLY A 108 -14.21 -22.40 4.55
C GLY A 108 -15.67 -22.03 4.81
N GLU A 109 -16.07 -20.80 4.45
CA GLU A 109 -17.40 -20.24 4.68
C GLU A 109 -17.93 -19.55 3.42
N THR A 110 -19.25 -19.61 3.24
CA THR A 110 -19.97 -18.90 2.17
C THR A 110 -20.72 -17.74 2.78
N ILE A 111 -20.55 -16.56 2.19
CA ILE A 111 -21.21 -15.32 2.64
C ILE A 111 -21.95 -14.66 1.47
N GLU A 112 -22.99 -13.90 1.79
CA GLU A 112 -23.75 -13.12 0.81
C GLU A 112 -23.08 -11.76 0.63
N LEU A 113 -22.63 -11.46 -0.59
CA LEU A 113 -21.96 -10.20 -0.92
C LEU A 113 -22.87 -9.28 -1.74
N ALA A 114 -22.95 -8.01 -1.35
CA ALA A 114 -23.60 -6.95 -2.09
C ALA A 114 -22.80 -6.55 -3.34
N ASN A 115 -23.50 -6.26 -4.44
CA ASN A 115 -22.90 -5.87 -5.72
C ASN A 115 -22.40 -4.41 -5.81
N ASN A 116 -22.65 -3.61 -4.77
CA ASN A 116 -22.26 -2.21 -4.68
C ASN A 116 -21.07 -1.97 -3.74
N GLU A 117 -20.49 -3.03 -3.18
CA GLU A 117 -19.34 -2.95 -2.29
C GLU A 117 -18.23 -3.92 -2.73
N THR A 118 -16.98 -3.59 -2.42
CA THR A 118 -15.85 -4.43 -2.82
C THR A 118 -15.81 -5.73 -2.02
N ILE A 119 -15.32 -6.81 -2.63
CA ILE A 119 -15.15 -8.10 -1.97
C ILE A 119 -14.22 -7.99 -0.75
N LEU A 120 -13.17 -7.16 -0.85
CA LEU A 120 -12.26 -6.93 0.28
C LEU A 120 -12.99 -6.32 1.48
N ASP A 121 -13.72 -5.23 1.27
CA ASP A 121 -14.35 -4.50 2.38
C ASP A 121 -15.39 -5.38 3.08
N GLN A 122 -16.24 -6.08 2.33
CA GLN A 122 -17.24 -6.99 2.89
C GLN A 122 -16.62 -8.17 3.67
N GLY A 123 -15.48 -8.69 3.21
CA GLY A 123 -14.71 -9.70 3.94
C GLY A 123 -14.10 -9.17 5.24
N GLU A 124 -13.61 -7.92 5.25
CA GLU A 124 -13.13 -7.27 6.48
C GLU A 124 -14.27 -6.99 7.47
N GLU A 125 -15.46 -6.63 6.99
CA GLU A 125 -16.65 -6.45 7.82
C GLU A 125 -17.11 -7.76 8.49
N HIS A 126 -16.89 -8.89 7.83
CA HIS A 126 -17.06 -10.23 8.40
C HIS A 126 -15.96 -10.62 9.41
N GLY A 127 -14.95 -9.77 9.57
CA GLY A 127 -13.85 -9.94 10.53
C GLY A 127 -12.72 -10.83 10.02
N TRP A 128 -12.59 -11.03 8.71
CA TRP A 128 -11.49 -11.78 8.11
C TRP A 128 -10.27 -10.89 7.85
N ASP A 129 -9.08 -11.47 7.98
CA ASP A 129 -7.80 -10.81 7.73
C ASP A 129 -7.36 -11.08 6.28
N LEU A 130 -8.02 -10.40 5.34
CA LEU A 130 -7.72 -10.53 3.92
C LEU A 130 -6.45 -9.74 3.57
N PRO A 131 -5.59 -10.25 2.67
CA PRO A 131 -4.37 -9.55 2.30
C PRO A 131 -4.68 -8.29 1.47
N TYR A 132 -4.07 -7.15 1.82
CA TYR A 132 -4.17 -5.90 1.04
C TYR A 132 -2.97 -4.98 1.30
N ALA A 133 -2.79 -3.98 0.44
CA ALA A 133 -1.82 -2.90 0.68
C ALA A 133 -2.30 -1.52 0.19
N CYS A 134 -2.56 -1.33 -1.11
CA CYS A 134 -2.90 0.00 -1.65
C CYS A 134 -4.39 0.34 -1.70
N ARG A 135 -5.27 -0.68 -1.74
CA ARG A 135 -6.75 -0.53 -1.89
C ARG A 135 -7.20 0.30 -3.11
N GLN A 136 -6.40 0.32 -4.16
CA GLN A 136 -6.61 1.17 -5.35
C GLN A 136 -6.38 0.41 -6.66
N GLY A 137 -6.29 -0.93 -6.64
CA GLY A 137 -6.05 -1.73 -7.84
C GLY A 137 -4.63 -1.64 -8.44
N GLN A 138 -3.64 -1.15 -7.67
CA GLN A 138 -2.28 -0.82 -8.17
C GLN A 138 -1.12 -1.63 -7.56
N CYS A 139 -1.36 -2.61 -6.68
CA CYS A 139 -0.28 -3.27 -5.92
C CYS A 139 -0.28 -4.81 -5.91
N VAL A 140 -1.28 -5.47 -6.51
CA VAL A 140 -1.51 -6.93 -6.51
C VAL A 140 -1.53 -7.64 -5.14
N SER A 141 -1.37 -6.93 -4.02
CA SER A 141 -1.40 -7.54 -2.69
C SER A 141 -2.78 -8.07 -2.28
N CYS A 142 -3.85 -7.53 -2.90
CA CYS A 142 -5.23 -7.98 -2.72
C CYS A 142 -5.64 -9.02 -3.78
N ALA A 143 -4.69 -9.67 -4.43
CA ALA A 143 -4.99 -10.68 -5.42
C ALA A 143 -5.67 -11.91 -4.79
N GLY A 144 -6.65 -12.46 -5.50
CA GLY A 144 -7.27 -13.75 -5.25
C GLY A 144 -7.51 -14.47 -6.57
N HIS A 145 -7.94 -15.72 -6.49
CA HIS A 145 -8.17 -16.57 -7.64
C HIS A 145 -9.57 -17.18 -7.57
N ILE A 146 -10.38 -16.95 -8.60
CA ILE A 146 -11.72 -17.52 -8.75
C ILE A 146 -11.57 -18.90 -9.39
N THR A 147 -12.05 -19.94 -8.70
CA THR A 147 -11.84 -21.33 -9.15
C THR A 147 -12.83 -21.82 -10.20
N ASP A 148 -13.92 -21.08 -10.40
CA ASP A 148 -15.04 -21.45 -11.28
C ASP A 148 -14.85 -20.99 -12.74
N GLY A 149 -13.83 -20.18 -13.05
CA GLY A 149 -13.54 -19.73 -14.42
C GLY A 149 -12.90 -18.33 -14.48
N PRO A 150 -12.97 -17.67 -15.66
CA PRO A 150 -12.45 -16.33 -15.87
C PRO A 150 -13.04 -15.33 -14.88
N SER A 151 -12.23 -14.41 -14.35
CA SER A 151 -12.70 -13.50 -13.30
C SER A 151 -13.80 -12.56 -13.80
N GLU A 152 -13.70 -12.09 -15.04
CA GLU A 152 -14.63 -11.12 -15.64
C GLU A 152 -16.06 -11.69 -15.82
N ASP A 153 -16.25 -13.00 -15.75
CA ASP A 153 -17.58 -13.62 -15.79
C ASP A 153 -18.33 -13.48 -14.45
N TYR A 154 -17.62 -13.27 -13.34
CA TYR A 154 -18.17 -13.31 -11.98
C TYR A 154 -18.09 -11.98 -11.24
N ILE A 155 -17.16 -11.10 -11.62
CA ILE A 155 -16.92 -9.81 -10.95
C ILE A 155 -16.75 -8.68 -11.96
N GLU A 156 -16.98 -7.45 -11.51
CA GLU A 156 -16.59 -6.24 -12.23
C GLU A 156 -15.50 -5.51 -11.43
N HIS A 157 -14.40 -5.14 -12.09
CA HIS A 157 -13.37 -4.32 -11.47
C HIS A 157 -13.61 -2.83 -11.70
N ASP A 158 -13.49 -2.02 -10.65
CA ASP A 158 -13.39 -0.58 -10.75
C ASP A 158 -11.90 -0.15 -10.66
N ASN A 159 -11.32 0.25 -11.80
CA ASN A 159 -9.96 0.82 -11.85
C ASN A 159 -8.80 -0.17 -11.53
N GLN A 160 -8.93 -1.42 -11.95
CA GLN A 160 -7.81 -2.38 -12.01
C GLN A 160 -6.78 -1.93 -13.07
N GLN A 161 -5.48 -1.93 -12.73
CA GLN A 161 -4.40 -1.54 -13.67
C GLN A 161 -3.19 -2.51 -13.73
N MET A 162 -3.27 -3.65 -13.04
CA MET A 162 -2.11 -4.50 -12.76
C MET A 162 -2.18 -5.92 -13.31
N LEU A 163 -3.36 -6.39 -13.71
CA LEU A 163 -3.58 -7.75 -14.18
C LEU A 163 -3.79 -7.65 -15.70
N ASP A 164 -3.06 -8.46 -16.44
CA ASP A 164 -3.23 -8.59 -17.89
C ASP A 164 -4.43 -9.50 -18.20
N ASP A 165 -4.98 -9.39 -19.41
CA ASP A 165 -6.15 -10.17 -19.85
C ASP A 165 -5.97 -11.69 -19.61
N SER A 166 -4.76 -12.23 -19.80
CA SER A 166 -4.49 -13.66 -19.56
C SER A 166 -4.64 -14.07 -18.11
N GLU A 167 -4.29 -13.20 -17.17
CA GLU A 167 -4.40 -13.48 -15.74
C GLU A 167 -5.88 -13.41 -15.31
N LEU A 168 -6.65 -12.49 -15.89
CA LEU A 168 -8.10 -12.42 -15.70
C LEU A 168 -8.81 -13.66 -16.28
N ASP A 169 -8.42 -14.11 -17.48
CA ASP A 169 -8.90 -15.35 -18.11
C ASP A 169 -8.59 -16.60 -17.27
N ASP A 170 -7.42 -16.62 -16.61
CA ASP A 170 -7.02 -17.69 -15.69
C ASP A 170 -7.77 -17.62 -14.34
N GLY A 171 -8.58 -16.59 -14.09
CA GLY A 171 -9.41 -16.45 -12.89
C GLY A 171 -8.83 -15.54 -11.80
N TYR A 172 -7.70 -14.89 -12.02
CA TYR A 172 -7.12 -13.96 -11.03
C TYR A 172 -7.91 -12.65 -10.95
N THR A 173 -8.08 -12.13 -9.74
CA THR A 173 -8.86 -10.92 -9.47
C THR A 173 -8.24 -10.09 -8.36
N LEU A 174 -8.44 -8.77 -8.37
CA LEU A 174 -8.08 -7.89 -7.26
C LEU A 174 -9.30 -7.61 -6.37
N THR A 175 -9.39 -8.27 -5.22
CA THR A 175 -10.56 -8.19 -4.32
C THR A 175 -10.85 -6.78 -3.82
N CYS A 176 -9.83 -5.92 -3.74
CA CYS A 176 -9.94 -4.55 -3.25
C CYS A 176 -10.58 -3.55 -4.22
N VAL A 177 -10.86 -3.97 -5.44
CA VAL A 177 -11.57 -3.19 -6.46
C VAL A 177 -12.57 -4.04 -7.23
N ALA A 178 -12.85 -5.26 -6.77
CA ALA A 178 -13.76 -6.20 -7.42
C ALA A 178 -15.13 -6.15 -6.75
N TYR A 179 -16.17 -6.05 -7.56
CA TYR A 179 -17.58 -6.07 -7.16
C TYR A 179 -18.24 -7.33 -7.72
N PRO A 180 -18.98 -8.10 -6.90
CA PRO A 180 -19.59 -9.36 -7.35
C PRO A 180 -20.73 -9.12 -8.35
N ARG A 181 -20.83 -9.99 -9.36
CA ARG A 181 -21.88 -10.00 -10.40
C ARG A 181 -22.58 -11.33 -10.59
N ASP A 182 -22.00 -12.40 -10.06
CA ASP A 182 -22.62 -13.72 -9.96
C ASP A 182 -22.08 -14.44 -8.71
N SER A 183 -22.52 -15.68 -8.48
CA SER A 183 -22.06 -16.54 -7.38
C SER A 183 -20.82 -17.36 -7.80
N PHE A 184 -19.80 -17.43 -6.94
CA PHE A 184 -18.52 -18.09 -7.25
C PHE A 184 -17.72 -18.46 -5.99
N SER A 185 -16.63 -19.20 -6.18
CA SER A 185 -15.71 -19.63 -5.14
C SER A 185 -14.34 -19.00 -5.36
N ILE A 186 -13.79 -18.36 -4.32
CA ILE A 186 -12.53 -17.60 -4.38
C ILE A 186 -11.52 -18.07 -3.35
N GLU A 187 -10.26 -18.16 -3.78
CA GLU A 187 -9.08 -18.32 -2.93
C GLU A 187 -8.40 -16.97 -2.74
N THR A 188 -8.43 -16.44 -1.51
CA THR A 188 -7.89 -15.12 -1.18
C THR A 188 -6.37 -15.15 -1.02
N GLY A 189 -5.62 -14.13 -1.45
CA GLY A 189 -4.15 -14.11 -1.31
C GLY A 189 -3.41 -15.07 -2.25
N GLU A 190 -4.00 -15.35 -3.41
CA GLU A 190 -3.30 -15.97 -4.54
C GLU A 190 -3.03 -14.90 -5.59
N ALA A 191 -1.75 -14.77 -5.96
CA ALA A 191 -1.30 -13.84 -6.98
C ALA A 191 -0.65 -14.63 -8.12
N PRO A 192 -0.78 -14.15 -9.37
CA PRO A 192 -0.15 -14.78 -10.54
C PRO A 192 1.39 -14.76 -10.50
#